data_AF-A0A8T6WAN1-F1
#
_entry.id   AF-A0A8T6WAN1-F1
#
_cell.length_a   1.000
_cell.length_b   1.000
_cell.length_c   1.000
_cell.angle_alpha   90.00
_cell.angle_beta   90.00
_cell.angle_gamma   90.00
#
_symmetry.space_group_name_H-M   'P 1'
#
loop_
_entity.id
_entity.type
_entity.pdbx_description
1 polymer ?
#
loop_
_entity_poly.entity_id
_entity_poly.type
_entity_poly.pdbx_seq_one_letter_code
_entity_poly.pdbx_strand_id
1 'polypeptide(L)'
;IDLYGWEFKLGWNPNLLDVVDVTEGPFLKQGGETFFTKKINDTEGYILVDCTLLGNVSGVSGDGTLAYVKFYAEIQGSCVLDLYDTELVSSVEQPIDHIAEDGSVTVSKSVGGVIIPVSKLELLAPWIGSASTITFALATIAVLVKRKKKGKRNTKRRMKKRGSRKTLVWGLLCFFLIILICYAIYSFSNSSNVNAPQASCLKVAIVDHLSLSQPNQTFIQTSTNILETAGFTVDYYKGEEVTVEFY
;
A
#
# COMPACT_ATOMS: atom_id res chain seq x y z
N ILE A 1 10.96 -13.28 -31.47
CA ILE A 1 10.29 -11.97 -31.58
C ILE A 1 11.16 -10.98 -30.83
N ASP A 2 11.70 -9.99 -31.51
CA ASP A 2 12.70 -9.05 -30.99
C ASP A 2 12.04 -7.98 -30.09
N LEU A 3 11.54 -8.34 -28.90
CA LEU A 3 10.83 -7.38 -28.04
C LEU A 3 11.79 -6.44 -27.32
N TYR A 4 11.67 -5.13 -27.57
CA TYR A 4 12.51 -4.10 -26.96
C TYR A 4 11.77 -3.22 -25.96
N GLY A 5 10.51 -2.93 -26.24
CA GLY A 5 9.65 -2.17 -25.33
C GLY A 5 8.20 -2.61 -25.43
N TRP A 6 7.44 -2.31 -24.38
CA TRP A 6 6.02 -2.63 -24.31
C TRP A 6 5.28 -1.61 -23.45
N GLU A 7 4.01 -1.40 -23.76
CA GLU A 7 3.06 -0.59 -23.00
C GLU A 7 1.70 -1.31 -22.96
N PHE A 8 0.98 -1.19 -21.85
CA PHE A 8 -0.43 -1.59 -21.80
C PHE A 8 -1.21 -0.77 -20.79
N LYS A 9 -2.53 -0.72 -20.98
CA LYS A 9 -3.48 -0.36 -19.92
C LYS A 9 -4.22 -1.58 -19.42
N LEU A 10 -4.47 -1.59 -18.12
CA LEU A 10 -5.27 -2.61 -17.47
C LEU A 10 -6.40 -1.94 -16.69
N GLY A 11 -7.64 -2.27 -17.03
CA GLY A 11 -8.86 -1.77 -16.40
C GLY A 11 -9.49 -2.79 -15.45
N TRP A 12 -10.15 -2.31 -14.40
CA TRP A 12 -10.90 -3.11 -13.45
C TRP A 12 -12.06 -2.31 -12.85
N ASN A 13 -12.97 -2.99 -12.14
CA ASN A 13 -13.99 -2.30 -11.34
C ASN A 13 -13.40 -1.79 -10.01
N PRO A 14 -13.26 -0.47 -9.81
CA PRO A 14 -12.60 0.10 -8.62
C PRO A 14 -13.43 -0.09 -7.33
N ASN A 15 -14.68 -0.52 -7.43
CA ASN A 15 -15.47 -0.87 -6.26
C ASN A 15 -15.12 -2.27 -5.71
N LEU A 16 -14.47 -3.12 -6.51
CA LEU A 16 -14.15 -4.50 -6.13
C LEU A 16 -12.67 -4.69 -5.81
N LEU A 17 -11.80 -4.02 -6.55
CA LEU A 17 -10.34 -4.16 -6.44
C LEU A 17 -9.67 -2.80 -6.29
N ASP A 18 -8.66 -2.74 -5.42
CA ASP A 18 -7.71 -1.62 -5.32
C ASP A 18 -6.32 -2.11 -5.73
N VAL A 19 -5.56 -1.33 -6.51
CA VAL A 19 -4.17 -1.68 -6.82
C VAL A 19 -3.28 -1.32 -5.63
N VAL A 20 -2.48 -2.27 -5.19
CA VAL A 20 -1.53 -2.11 -4.08
C VAL A 20 -0.12 -1.82 -4.59
N ASP A 21 0.30 -2.55 -5.62
CA ASP A 21 1.62 -2.38 -6.22
C ASP A 21 1.64 -2.92 -7.65
N VAL A 22 2.58 -2.41 -8.44
CA VAL A 22 2.89 -2.91 -9.79
C VAL A 22 4.39 -2.97 -9.96
N THR A 23 4.92 -4.14 -10.29
CA THR A 23 6.37 -4.34 -10.44
C THR A 23 6.70 -4.92 -11.79
N GLU A 24 7.87 -4.57 -12.30
CA GLU A 24 8.40 -5.10 -13.54
C GLU A 24 8.72 -6.60 -13.40
N GLY A 25 8.32 -7.38 -14.41
CA GLY A 25 8.68 -8.78 -14.54
C GLY A 25 10.13 -8.99 -15.01
N PRO A 26 10.61 -10.24 -15.00
CA PRO A 26 11.99 -10.56 -15.36
C PRO A 26 12.24 -10.58 -16.88
N PHE A 27 11.21 -10.55 -17.73
CA PHE A 27 11.38 -10.86 -19.16
C PHE A 27 12.36 -9.93 -19.87
N LEU A 28 12.14 -8.62 -19.86
CA LEU A 28 13.05 -7.66 -20.52
C LEU A 28 14.42 -7.57 -19.84
N LYS A 29 14.51 -7.80 -18.52
CA LYS A 29 15.79 -7.78 -17.78
C LYS A 29 16.80 -8.81 -18.26
N GLN A 30 16.37 -9.79 -19.04
CA GLN A 30 17.27 -10.74 -19.70
C GLN A 30 18.12 -10.08 -20.80
N GLY A 31 17.63 -9.00 -21.40
CA GLY A 31 18.31 -8.26 -22.47
C GLY A 31 19.23 -7.13 -21.98
N GLY A 32 19.09 -6.69 -20.73
CA GLY A 32 19.92 -5.62 -20.17
C GLY A 32 19.20 -4.77 -19.12
N GLU A 33 19.72 -3.56 -18.91
CA GLU A 33 19.05 -2.56 -18.07
C GLU A 33 17.76 -2.08 -18.72
N THR A 34 16.76 -1.81 -17.89
CA THR A 34 15.42 -1.40 -18.32
C THR A 34 15.01 -0.10 -17.68
N PHE A 35 14.11 0.62 -18.36
CA PHE A 35 13.36 1.74 -17.79
C PHE A 35 11.91 1.33 -17.70
N PHE A 36 11.40 1.21 -16.48
CA PHE A 36 10.03 0.80 -16.17
C PHE A 36 9.29 1.95 -15.47
N THR A 37 8.08 2.26 -15.93
CA THR A 37 7.23 3.24 -15.28
C THR A 37 5.77 2.80 -15.25
N LYS A 38 5.01 3.39 -14.33
CA LYS A 38 3.62 3.07 -14.08
C LYS A 38 2.85 4.32 -13.68
N LYS A 39 1.60 4.39 -14.09
CA LYS A 39 0.64 5.41 -13.66
C LYS A 39 -0.66 4.73 -13.26
N ILE A 40 -1.03 4.90 -11.99
CA ILE A 40 -2.22 4.28 -11.40
C ILE A 40 -3.32 5.34 -11.27
N ASN A 41 -4.54 5.00 -11.68
CA ASN A 41 -5.75 5.77 -11.42
C ASN A 41 -6.79 4.88 -10.77
N ASP A 42 -6.71 4.71 -9.44
CA ASP A 42 -7.66 3.89 -8.68
C ASP A 42 -9.09 4.44 -8.69
N THR A 43 -9.27 5.74 -8.96
CA THR A 43 -10.61 6.34 -9.01
C THR A 43 -11.37 5.93 -10.27
N GLU A 44 -10.68 5.89 -11.41
CA GLU A 44 -11.26 5.45 -12.69
C GLU A 44 -11.12 3.94 -12.90
N GLY A 45 -10.29 3.27 -12.10
CA GLY A 45 -10.10 1.81 -12.17
C GLY A 45 -9.22 1.39 -13.33
N TYR A 46 -8.09 2.07 -13.54
CA TYR A 46 -7.10 1.61 -14.52
C TYR A 46 -5.65 1.93 -14.13
N ILE A 47 -4.72 1.17 -14.70
CA ILE A 47 -3.28 1.46 -14.70
C ILE A 47 -2.79 1.58 -16.14
N LEU A 48 -1.76 2.40 -16.33
CA LEU A 48 -0.91 2.42 -17.51
C LEU A 48 0.48 1.96 -17.06
N VAL A 49 1.06 1.00 -17.77
CA VAL A 49 2.37 0.44 -17.45
C VAL A 49 3.18 0.35 -18.74
N ASP A 50 4.41 0.85 -18.71
CA ASP A 50 5.34 0.72 -19.81
C ASP A 50 6.75 0.35 -19.33
N CYS A 51 7.48 -0.33 -20.21
CA CYS A 51 8.87 -0.69 -20.00
C CYS A 51 9.63 -0.76 -21.32
N THR A 52 10.90 -0.35 -21.30
CA THR A 52 11.81 -0.49 -22.44
C THR A 52 13.20 -0.90 -21.99
N LEU A 53 13.92 -1.62 -22.85
CA LEU A 53 15.37 -1.79 -22.74
C LEU A 53 16.08 -0.45 -22.92
N LEU A 54 17.26 -0.32 -22.33
CA LEU A 54 18.13 0.84 -22.45
C LEU A 54 19.39 0.53 -23.27
N GLY A 55 19.76 1.47 -24.13
CA GLY A 55 20.99 1.41 -24.91
C GLY A 55 20.84 0.66 -26.24
N ASN A 56 21.96 0.54 -26.97
CA ASN A 56 22.01 -0.10 -28.28
C ASN A 56 22.16 -1.62 -28.15
N VAL A 57 21.12 -2.28 -27.67
CA VAL A 57 21.02 -3.73 -27.48
C VAL A 57 19.90 -4.31 -28.33
N SER A 58 20.00 -5.60 -28.67
CA SER A 58 18.90 -6.33 -29.29
C SER A 58 17.76 -6.57 -28.30
N GLY A 59 16.54 -6.73 -28.81
CA GLY A 59 15.38 -7.12 -28.03
C GLY A 59 15.44 -8.58 -27.58
N VAL A 60 14.57 -8.93 -26.65
CA VAL A 60 14.47 -10.26 -26.05
C VAL A 60 13.41 -11.08 -26.79
N SER A 61 13.75 -12.33 -27.12
CA SER A 61 12.82 -13.31 -27.70
C SER A 61 12.52 -14.44 -26.73
N GLY A 62 11.28 -14.92 -26.74
CA GLY A 62 10.83 -16.06 -25.95
C GLY A 62 9.54 -15.74 -25.20
N ASP A 63 9.21 -16.60 -24.25
CA ASP A 63 8.04 -16.44 -23.38
C ASP A 63 8.49 -15.97 -21.99
N GLY A 64 7.63 -15.21 -21.31
CA GLY A 64 7.88 -14.83 -19.93
C GLY A 64 6.93 -13.76 -19.40
N THR A 65 7.20 -13.32 -18.17
CA THR A 65 6.35 -12.35 -17.47
C THR A 65 6.86 -10.92 -17.66
N LEU A 66 6.00 -10.04 -18.15
CA LEU A 66 6.31 -8.61 -18.36
C LEU A 66 6.16 -7.77 -17.09
N ALA A 67 5.10 -8.01 -16.30
CA ALA A 67 4.80 -7.26 -15.08
C ALA A 67 4.00 -8.10 -14.07
N TYR A 68 4.03 -7.69 -12.81
CA TYR A 68 3.17 -8.18 -11.75
C TYR A 68 2.30 -7.03 -11.24
N VAL A 69 0.98 -7.24 -11.21
CA VAL A 69 0.02 -6.31 -10.62
C VAL A 69 -0.55 -6.95 -9.36
N LYS A 70 -0.42 -6.26 -8.23
CA LYS A 70 -0.94 -6.73 -6.94
C LYS A 70 -2.21 -5.97 -6.61
N PHE A 71 -3.31 -6.71 -6.47
CA PHE A 71 -4.60 -6.18 -6.05
C PHE A 71 -4.90 -6.49 -4.59
N TYR A 72 -5.61 -5.57 -3.94
CA TYR A 72 -6.35 -5.81 -2.71
C TYR A 72 -7.82 -6.01 -3.08
N ALA A 73 -8.44 -7.03 -2.52
CA ALA A 73 -9.79 -7.45 -2.86
C ALA A 73 -10.58 -7.72 -1.58
N GLU A 74 -11.50 -6.81 -1.25
CA GLU A 74 -12.29 -6.88 -0.01
C GLU A 74 -13.71 -7.39 -0.26
N ILE A 75 -14.29 -7.05 -1.42
CA ILE A 75 -15.69 -7.33 -1.73
C ILE A 75 -15.80 -8.63 -2.53
N GLN A 76 -16.72 -9.49 -2.11
CA GLN A 76 -17.08 -10.70 -2.86
C GLN A 76 -17.63 -10.33 -4.25
N GLY A 77 -17.15 -10.99 -5.29
CA GLY A 77 -17.60 -10.76 -6.64
C GLY A 77 -16.65 -11.31 -7.68
N SER A 78 -17.06 -11.25 -8.94
CA SER A 78 -16.19 -11.49 -10.09
C SER A 78 -15.89 -10.16 -10.77
N CYS A 79 -14.62 -9.92 -11.07
CA CYS A 79 -14.13 -8.71 -11.70
C CYS A 79 -13.32 -9.11 -12.94
N VAL A 80 -13.72 -8.62 -14.10
CA VAL A 80 -12.93 -8.74 -15.34
C VAL A 80 -11.75 -7.77 -15.25
N LEU A 81 -10.58 -8.25 -15.66
CA LEU A 81 -9.37 -7.45 -15.84
C LEU A 81 -9.19 -7.21 -17.34
N ASP A 82 -9.58 -6.03 -17.79
CA ASP A 82 -9.62 -5.63 -19.21
C ASP A 82 -8.24 -5.13 -19.63
N LEU A 83 -7.59 -5.84 -20.55
CA LEU A 83 -6.26 -5.51 -21.07
C LEU A 83 -6.41 -4.83 -22.44
N TYR A 84 -6.13 -3.53 -22.50
CA TYR A 84 -6.38 -2.71 -23.68
C TYR A 84 -5.27 -1.69 -23.92
N ASP A 85 -5.33 -1.02 -25.08
CA ASP A 85 -4.29 -0.08 -25.55
C ASP A 85 -2.88 -0.70 -25.38
N THR A 86 -2.70 -1.91 -25.91
CA THR A 86 -1.46 -2.67 -25.81
C THR A 86 -0.54 -2.36 -26.98
N GLU A 87 0.72 -2.07 -26.70
CA GLU A 87 1.76 -1.81 -27.69
C GLU A 87 3.00 -2.65 -27.39
N LEU A 88 3.56 -3.28 -28.43
CA LEU A 88 4.84 -3.98 -28.38
C LEU A 88 5.73 -3.40 -29.47
N VAL A 89 6.98 -3.08 -29.15
CA VAL A 89 7.93 -2.49 -30.10
C VAL A 89 9.24 -3.26 -30.14
N SER A 90 9.82 -3.34 -31.34
CA SER A 90 11.10 -4.01 -31.59
C SER A 90 12.31 -3.12 -31.38
N SER A 91 13.52 -3.70 -31.42
CA SER A 91 14.78 -2.93 -31.21
C SER A 91 15.07 -1.93 -32.34
N VAL A 92 14.36 -2.07 -33.46
CA VAL A 92 14.36 -1.13 -34.60
C VAL A 92 13.15 -0.19 -34.57
N GLU A 93 12.51 -0.05 -33.41
CA GLU A 93 11.36 0.83 -33.16
C GLU A 93 10.14 0.55 -34.06
N GLN A 94 10.02 -0.67 -34.57
CA GLN A 94 8.85 -1.09 -35.34
C GLN A 94 7.84 -1.78 -34.42
N PRO A 95 6.53 -1.49 -34.58
CA PRO A 95 5.48 -2.17 -33.83
C PRO A 95 5.48 -3.67 -34.13
N ILE A 96 5.12 -4.46 -33.13
CA ILE A 96 5.00 -5.91 -33.22
C ILE A 96 3.52 -6.28 -33.09
N ASP A 97 2.97 -6.88 -34.15
CA ASP A 97 1.61 -7.39 -34.14
C ASP A 97 1.44 -8.44 -33.04
N HIS A 98 0.36 -8.32 -32.28
CA HIS A 98 0.05 -9.21 -31.17
C HIS A 98 -1.44 -9.27 -30.91
N ILE A 99 -1.82 -10.23 -30.06
CA ILE A 99 -3.16 -10.35 -29.51
C ILE A 99 -3.08 -10.12 -28.00
N ALA A 100 -4.12 -9.48 -27.45
CA ALA A 100 -4.31 -9.32 -26.03
C ALA A 100 -5.54 -10.13 -25.60
N GLU A 101 -5.44 -10.76 -24.42
CA GLU A 101 -6.53 -11.52 -23.84
C GLU A 101 -6.76 -11.06 -22.40
N ASP A 102 -8.03 -10.84 -22.05
CA ASP A 102 -8.44 -10.36 -20.74
C ASP A 102 -8.31 -11.43 -19.65
N GLY A 103 -8.12 -10.96 -18.42
CA GLY A 103 -8.12 -11.78 -17.22
C GLY A 103 -9.42 -11.66 -16.41
N SER A 104 -9.53 -12.45 -15.35
CA SER A 104 -10.57 -12.25 -14.34
C SER A 104 -10.09 -12.63 -12.94
N VAL A 105 -10.68 -11.96 -11.94
CA VAL A 105 -10.48 -12.25 -10.52
C VAL A 105 -11.84 -12.57 -9.93
N THR A 106 -11.94 -13.70 -9.23
CA THR A 106 -13.14 -14.05 -8.47
C THR A 106 -12.81 -14.12 -6.98
N VAL A 107 -13.45 -13.25 -6.21
CA VAL A 107 -13.38 -13.21 -4.75
C VAL A 107 -14.59 -13.97 -4.22
N SER A 108 -14.34 -15.13 -3.64
CA SER A 108 -15.39 -15.98 -3.05
C SER A 108 -15.63 -15.62 -1.58
N LYS A 109 -16.84 -15.90 -1.09
CA LYS A 109 -17.13 -15.81 0.34
C LYS A 109 -16.17 -16.73 1.10
N SER A 110 -15.59 -16.21 2.19
CA SER A 110 -14.80 -17.05 3.08
C SER A 110 -15.68 -18.18 3.64
N VAL A 111 -15.30 -19.42 3.38
CA VAL A 111 -15.99 -20.63 3.86
C VAL A 111 -15.56 -20.92 5.31
N GLY A 112 -15.93 -20.02 6.22
CA GLY A 112 -15.57 -20.08 7.63
C GLY A 112 -14.33 -19.26 8.00
N GLY A 113 -14.32 -18.72 9.22
CA GLY A 113 -13.29 -17.83 9.75
C GLY A 113 -13.86 -16.51 10.29
N VAL A 114 -13.15 -15.89 11.24
CA VAL A 114 -13.46 -14.54 11.74
C VAL A 114 -13.03 -13.53 10.69
N ILE A 115 -13.94 -12.66 10.26
CA ILE A 115 -13.58 -11.52 9.41
C ILE A 115 -12.77 -10.56 10.28
N ILE A 116 -11.45 -10.52 10.08
CA ILE A 116 -10.61 -9.42 10.56
C ILE A 116 -10.72 -8.29 9.56
N PRO A 117 -11.40 -7.17 9.89
CA PRO A 117 -11.46 -6.01 9.00
C PRO A 117 -10.04 -5.43 8.89
N VAL A 118 -9.37 -5.67 7.76
CA VAL A 118 -8.11 -5.00 7.46
C VAL A 118 -8.46 -3.59 7.01
N SER A 119 -8.26 -2.60 7.87
CA SER A 119 -8.61 -1.23 7.52
C SER A 119 -7.72 -0.72 6.38
N LYS A 120 -8.32 -0.05 5.38
CA LYS A 120 -7.59 0.63 4.28
C LYS A 120 -6.51 1.61 4.80
N LEU A 121 -6.68 2.11 6.02
CA LEU A 121 -5.71 2.94 6.75
C LEU A 121 -4.43 2.20 7.16
N GLU A 122 -4.50 0.91 7.50
CA GLU A 122 -3.31 0.11 7.86
C GLU A 122 -2.49 -0.28 6.62
N LEU A 123 -3.13 -0.49 5.47
CA LEU A 123 -2.43 -0.72 4.19
C LEU A 123 -1.68 0.53 3.71
N LEU A 124 -2.20 1.73 4.02
CA LEU A 124 -1.56 3.01 3.71
C LEU A 124 -0.58 3.50 4.78
N ALA A 125 -0.51 2.83 5.95
CA ALA A 125 0.34 3.23 7.06
C ALA A 125 1.83 3.43 6.70
N PRO A 126 2.46 2.60 5.83
CA PRO A 126 3.84 2.83 5.40
C PRO A 126 4.03 4.16 4.65
N TRP A 127 3.01 4.61 3.92
CA TRP A 127 3.03 5.84 3.11
C TRP A 127 2.68 7.09 3.92
N ILE A 128 1.75 6.96 4.89
CA ILE A 128 1.35 8.07 5.77
C ILE A 128 2.51 8.49 6.69
N GLY A 129 3.28 7.52 7.21
CA GLY A 129 4.46 7.81 8.04
C GLY A 129 5.60 8.45 7.27
N SER A 130 5.81 8.05 6.02
CA SER A 130 6.89 8.57 5.16
C SER A 130 6.56 9.96 4.57
N ALA A 131 5.31 10.23 4.16
CA ALA A 131 4.91 11.55 3.68
C ALA A 131 5.02 12.64 4.77
N SER A 132 4.67 12.29 6.02
CA SER A 132 4.73 13.22 7.15
C SER A 132 6.17 13.66 7.45
N THR A 133 7.13 12.74 7.46
CA THR A 133 8.54 13.04 7.79
C THR A 133 9.24 13.88 6.70
N ILE A 134 8.95 13.65 5.42
CA ILE A 134 9.50 14.43 4.29
C ILE A 134 9.02 15.90 4.35
N THR A 135 7.75 16.12 4.68
CA THR A 135 7.16 17.45 4.74
C THR A 135 7.77 18.29 5.89
N PHE A 136 8.00 17.67 7.06
CA PHE A 136 8.70 18.33 8.17
C PHE A 136 10.17 18.65 7.85
N ALA A 137 10.89 17.75 7.15
CA ALA A 137 12.28 17.98 6.74
C ALA A 137 12.42 19.15 5.76
N LEU A 138 11.54 19.26 4.76
CA LEU A 138 11.56 20.39 3.81
C LEU A 138 11.21 21.72 4.49
N ALA A 139 10.25 21.72 5.40
CA ALA A 139 9.88 22.91 6.17
C ALA A 139 11.04 23.39 7.07
N THR A 140 11.76 22.48 7.74
CA THR A 140 12.91 22.84 8.58
C THR A 140 14.09 23.37 7.76
N ILE A 141 14.39 22.77 6.59
CA ILE A 141 15.41 23.28 5.65
C ILE A 141 15.02 24.68 5.14
N ALA A 142 13.76 24.88 4.71
CA ALA A 142 13.29 26.18 4.25
C ALA A 142 13.40 27.27 5.34
N VAL A 143 13.05 26.95 6.59
CA VAL A 143 13.21 27.85 7.74
C VAL A 143 14.69 28.18 8.00
N LEU A 144 15.59 27.19 7.91
CA LEU A 144 17.03 27.39 8.08
C LEU A 144 17.64 28.27 6.97
N VAL A 145 17.27 28.03 5.70
CA VAL A 145 17.70 28.85 4.55
C VAL A 145 17.22 30.30 4.70
N LYS A 146 15.97 30.50 5.12
CA LYS A 146 15.39 31.83 5.35
C LYS A 146 16.09 32.54 6.52
N ARG A 147 16.46 31.82 7.59
CA ARG A 147 17.28 32.35 8.70
C ARG A 147 18.69 32.74 8.24
N LYS A 148 19.37 31.94 7.40
CA LYS A 148 20.71 32.22 6.88
C LYS A 148 20.74 33.44 5.95
N LYS A 149 19.73 33.61 5.08
CA LYS A 149 19.55 34.82 4.25
C LYS A 149 19.29 36.07 5.10
N LYS A 150 18.52 35.97 6.19
CA LYS A 150 18.26 37.08 7.13
C LYS A 150 19.50 37.44 7.98
N GLY A 151 20.36 36.46 8.26
CA GLY A 151 21.67 36.66 8.92
C GLY A 151 22.67 37.41 8.04
N LYS A 152 22.81 37.04 6.76
CA LYS A 152 23.70 37.75 5.81
C LYS A 152 23.22 39.17 5.45
N ARG A 153 21.91 39.45 5.49
CA ARG A 153 21.35 40.79 5.17
C ARG A 153 21.47 41.79 6.34
N ASN A 154 21.71 41.34 7.57
CA ASN A 154 21.79 42.20 8.76
C ASN A 154 23.20 42.70 9.12
N THR A 155 24.24 42.36 8.35
CA THR A 155 25.59 42.90 8.55
C THR A 155 25.82 44.29 7.93
N LYS A 156 24.80 44.93 7.35
CA LYS A 156 24.95 46.26 6.72
C LYS A 156 23.93 47.35 7.10
N ARG A 157 23.10 47.19 8.13
CA ARG A 157 22.32 48.32 8.69
C ARG A 157 22.15 48.21 10.20
N ARG A 158 23.18 48.59 10.95
CA ARG A 158 23.02 49.00 12.36
C ARG A 158 22.62 50.47 12.38
N MET A 159 21.31 50.73 12.49
CA MET A 159 20.76 51.75 13.39
C MET A 159 19.21 51.71 13.37
N LYS A 160 18.64 51.78 14.59
CA LYS A 160 17.23 52.08 14.92
C LYS A 160 16.15 51.05 14.51
N LYS A 161 15.84 50.12 15.42
CA LYS A 161 14.47 49.68 15.83
C LYS A 161 14.56 48.45 16.77
N ARG A 162 14.87 48.70 18.04
CA ARG A 162 14.98 47.70 19.13
C ARG A 162 13.66 47.57 19.93
N GLY A 163 12.51 47.71 19.29
CA GLY A 163 11.20 47.75 19.96
C GLY A 163 10.09 46.82 19.44
N SER A 164 10.20 46.24 18.24
CA SER A 164 9.07 45.52 17.59
C SER A 164 9.27 44.01 17.41
N ARG A 165 10.49 43.48 17.52
CA ARG A 165 10.75 42.03 17.37
C ARG A 165 10.28 41.19 18.57
N LYS A 166 10.23 41.76 19.78
CA LYS A 166 9.80 41.01 20.98
C LYS A 166 8.30 40.72 20.92
N THR A 167 7.47 41.71 20.60
CA THR A 167 6.02 41.56 20.45
C THR A 167 5.62 40.58 19.34
N LEU A 168 6.35 40.56 18.21
CA LEU A 168 6.12 39.60 17.12
C LEU A 168 6.51 38.16 17.49
N VAL A 169 7.54 37.97 18.31
CA VAL A 169 7.96 36.64 18.79
C VAL A 169 6.98 36.11 19.84
N TRP A 170 6.51 36.97 20.76
CA TRP A 170 5.45 36.60 21.71
C TRP A 170 4.13 36.28 21.01
N GLY A 171 3.76 37.02 19.96
CA GLY A 171 2.58 36.71 19.15
C GLY A 171 2.64 35.33 18.47
N LEU A 172 3.80 34.95 17.93
CA LEU A 172 3.99 33.62 17.34
C LEU A 172 3.95 32.50 18.39
N LEU A 173 4.51 32.73 19.57
CA LEU A 173 4.45 31.77 20.68
C LEU A 173 3.01 31.57 21.17
N CYS A 174 2.23 32.65 21.31
CA CYS A 174 0.81 32.54 21.67
C CYS A 174 0.00 31.79 20.60
N PHE A 175 0.28 32.01 19.32
CA PHE A 175 -0.39 31.30 18.22
C PHE A 175 -0.12 29.79 18.25
N PHE A 176 1.13 29.37 18.48
CA PHE A 176 1.47 27.95 18.66
C PHE A 176 0.82 27.34 19.91
N LEU A 177 0.71 28.12 21.00
CA LEU A 177 0.06 27.66 22.23
C LEU A 177 -1.45 27.43 22.00
N ILE A 178 -2.10 28.30 21.23
CA ILE A 178 -3.52 28.17 20.85
C ILE A 178 -3.73 26.92 20.00
N ILE A 179 -2.85 26.64 19.03
CA ILE A 179 -2.93 25.42 18.20
C ILE A 179 -2.78 24.16 19.07
N LEU A 180 -1.84 24.15 20.02
CA LEU A 180 -1.67 23.04 20.96
C LEU A 180 -2.91 22.82 21.84
N ILE A 181 -3.54 23.91 22.30
CA ILE A 181 -4.77 23.83 23.09
C ILE A 181 -5.93 23.32 22.24
N CYS A 182 -6.10 23.81 21.01
CA CYS A 182 -7.11 23.30 20.08
C CYS A 182 -6.90 21.82 19.77
N TYR A 183 -5.66 21.37 19.58
CA TYR A 183 -5.34 19.97 19.37
C TYR A 183 -5.65 19.12 20.61
N ALA A 184 -5.31 19.61 21.81
CA ALA A 184 -5.65 18.93 23.06
C ALA A 184 -7.17 18.80 23.25
N ILE A 185 -7.93 19.87 22.99
CA ILE A 185 -9.41 19.86 23.03
C ILE A 185 -9.98 18.91 21.97
N TYR A 186 -9.42 18.90 20.76
CA TYR A 186 -9.82 17.95 19.72
C TYR A 186 -9.56 16.52 20.16
N SER A 187 -8.36 16.19 20.67
CA SER A 187 -8.04 14.85 21.16
C SER A 187 -8.89 14.43 22.36
N PHE A 188 -9.27 15.39 23.22
CA PHE A 188 -10.12 15.14 24.37
C PHE A 188 -11.58 14.94 23.97
N SER A 189 -12.07 15.73 23.00
CA SER A 189 -13.44 15.59 22.47
C SER A 189 -13.59 14.34 21.62
N ASN A 190 -12.53 13.90 20.96
CA ASN A 190 -12.49 12.64 20.21
C ASN A 190 -12.17 11.42 21.10
N SER A 191 -11.92 11.62 22.39
CA SER A 191 -11.96 10.53 23.38
C SER A 191 -13.43 10.20 23.68
N SER A 192 -14.14 9.72 22.66
CA SER A 192 -15.35 8.95 22.88
C SER A 192 -14.96 7.81 23.81
N ASN A 193 -15.67 7.71 24.94
CA ASN A 193 -15.65 6.53 25.80
C ASN A 193 -15.88 5.32 24.90
N VAL A 194 -14.81 4.64 24.51
CA VAL A 194 -14.90 3.26 24.07
C VAL A 194 -15.31 2.53 25.33
N ASN A 195 -16.62 2.38 25.50
CA ASN A 195 -17.14 1.29 26.31
C ASN A 195 -16.48 0.06 25.74
N ALA A 196 -15.44 -0.41 26.43
CA ALA A 196 -14.84 -1.70 26.16
C ALA A 196 -16.01 -2.68 26.04
N PRO A 197 -16.14 -3.44 24.94
CA PRO A 197 -17.08 -4.53 24.90
C PRO A 197 -16.78 -5.36 26.15
N GLN A 198 -17.78 -5.54 27.01
CA GLN A 198 -17.70 -6.53 28.08
C GLN A 198 -17.18 -7.81 27.41
N ALA A 199 -16.05 -8.30 27.91
CA ALA A 199 -15.40 -9.50 27.42
C ALA A 199 -16.35 -10.69 27.58
N SER A 200 -17.25 -10.89 26.61
CA SER A 200 -17.69 -12.25 26.32
C SER A 200 -16.42 -12.96 25.89
N CYS A 201 -15.97 -13.92 26.68
CA CYS A 201 -14.91 -14.85 26.29
C CYS A 201 -15.33 -15.47 24.94
N LEU A 202 -14.82 -14.92 23.85
CA LEU A 202 -15.06 -15.44 22.52
C LEU A 202 -14.28 -16.76 22.46
N LYS A 203 -14.99 -17.88 22.25
CA LYS A 203 -14.37 -19.21 22.13
C LYS A 203 -14.36 -19.63 20.67
N VAL A 204 -13.26 -20.25 20.25
CA VAL A 204 -13.08 -20.79 18.91
C VAL A 204 -12.40 -22.15 19.01
N ALA A 205 -12.75 -23.07 18.11
CA ALA A 205 -12.12 -24.37 18.01
C ALA A 205 -11.39 -24.51 16.67
N ILE A 206 -10.14 -24.95 16.69
CA ILE A 206 -9.41 -25.41 15.51
C ILE A 206 -9.61 -26.93 15.43
N VAL A 207 -10.24 -27.40 14.36
CA VAL A 207 -10.41 -28.85 14.10
C VAL A 207 -9.48 -29.24 12.97
N ASP A 208 -8.41 -29.97 13.30
CA ASP A 208 -7.38 -30.38 12.33
C ASP A 208 -7.53 -31.85 11.94
N HIS A 209 -8.23 -32.11 10.83
CA HIS A 209 -8.40 -33.46 10.30
C HIS A 209 -7.10 -34.08 9.75
N LEU A 210 -6.10 -33.25 9.41
CA LEU A 210 -4.84 -33.71 8.82
C LEU A 210 -3.76 -33.96 9.86
N SER A 211 -4.02 -33.68 11.15
CA SER A 211 -3.05 -33.80 12.24
C SER A 211 -2.39 -35.18 12.34
N LEU A 212 -3.07 -36.24 11.87
CA LEU A 212 -2.57 -37.62 11.90
C LEU A 212 -1.72 -38.00 10.67
N SER A 213 -2.06 -37.47 9.50
CA SER A 213 -1.41 -37.87 8.24
C SER A 213 -0.34 -36.88 7.80
N GLN A 214 -0.51 -35.59 8.11
CA GLN A 214 0.37 -34.49 7.72
C GLN A 214 0.47 -33.43 8.84
N PRO A 215 1.21 -33.70 9.92
CA PRO A 215 1.34 -32.75 11.03
C PRO A 215 2.00 -31.43 10.58
N ASN A 216 1.35 -30.29 10.85
CA ASN A 216 1.91 -28.96 10.58
C ASN A 216 1.89 -28.05 11.82
N GLN A 217 2.96 -28.12 12.61
CA GLN A 217 3.09 -27.36 13.85
C GLN A 217 3.12 -25.84 13.62
N THR A 218 3.71 -25.38 12.51
CA THR A 218 3.78 -23.95 12.18
C THR A 218 2.39 -23.38 11.94
N PHE A 219 1.52 -24.13 11.25
CA PHE A 219 0.14 -23.73 11.03
C PHE A 219 -0.63 -23.61 12.34
N ILE A 220 -0.50 -24.61 13.23
CA ILE A 220 -1.19 -24.63 14.53
C ILE A 220 -0.78 -23.41 15.37
N GLN A 221 0.53 -23.21 15.57
CA GLN A 221 1.05 -22.10 16.38
C GLN A 221 0.67 -20.73 15.81
N THR A 222 0.77 -20.56 14.49
CA THR A 222 0.44 -19.29 13.83
C THR A 222 -1.04 -18.98 13.96
N SER A 223 -1.89 -19.98 13.71
CA SER A 223 -3.34 -19.82 13.78
C SER A 223 -3.81 -19.55 15.22
N THR A 224 -3.29 -20.29 16.20
CA THR A 224 -3.58 -20.06 17.62
C THR A 224 -3.17 -18.65 18.04
N ASN A 225 -1.97 -18.20 17.70
CA ASN A 225 -1.48 -16.87 18.08
C ASN A 225 -2.33 -15.75 17.46
N ILE A 226 -2.73 -15.89 16.18
CA ILE A 226 -3.61 -14.91 15.52
C ILE A 226 -4.95 -14.82 16.27
N LEU A 227 -5.55 -15.96 16.62
CA LEU A 227 -6.85 -16.02 17.29
C LEU A 227 -6.77 -15.51 18.74
N GLU A 228 -5.72 -15.86 19.48
CA GLU A 228 -5.47 -15.34 20.83
C GLU A 228 -5.22 -13.83 20.82
N THR A 229 -4.43 -13.34 19.85
CA THR A 229 -4.21 -11.89 19.66
C THR A 229 -5.50 -11.16 19.34
N ALA A 230 -6.43 -11.80 18.63
CA ALA A 230 -7.77 -11.28 18.35
C ALA A 230 -8.75 -11.40 19.54
N GLY A 231 -8.31 -11.90 20.70
CA GLY A 231 -9.09 -11.98 21.93
C GLY A 231 -9.92 -13.26 22.08
N PHE A 232 -9.65 -14.30 21.28
CA PHE A 232 -10.32 -15.59 21.39
C PHE A 232 -9.58 -16.52 22.36
N THR A 233 -10.35 -17.34 23.09
CA THR A 233 -9.85 -18.57 23.71
C THR A 233 -9.92 -19.68 22.69
N VAL A 234 -8.78 -20.33 22.41
CA VAL A 234 -8.64 -21.31 21.34
C VAL A 234 -8.56 -22.72 21.91
N ASP A 235 -9.51 -23.58 21.52
CA ASP A 235 -9.43 -25.01 21.74
C ASP A 235 -8.91 -25.68 20.46
N TYR A 236 -7.98 -26.63 20.58
CA TYR A 236 -7.45 -27.38 19.44
C TYR A 236 -7.87 -28.84 19.55
N TYR A 237 -8.46 -29.36 18.48
CA TYR A 237 -8.87 -30.74 18.37
C TYR A 237 -8.21 -31.42 17.17
N LYS A 238 -7.63 -32.58 17.43
CA LYS A 238 -7.14 -33.45 16.35
C LYS A 238 -8.31 -34.11 15.63
N GLY A 239 -8.07 -34.54 14.39
CA GLY A 239 -9.09 -35.17 13.54
C GLY A 239 -9.75 -36.41 14.15
N GLU A 240 -9.06 -37.13 15.03
CA GLU A 240 -9.59 -38.30 15.75
C GLU A 240 -10.44 -37.96 16.98
N GLU A 241 -10.35 -36.72 17.47
CA GLU A 241 -11.00 -36.29 18.71
C GLU A 241 -12.41 -35.74 18.47
N VAL A 242 -12.78 -35.45 17.21
CA VAL A 242 -14.04 -34.79 16.85
C VAL A 242 -14.65 -35.40 15.58
N THR A 243 -15.95 -35.67 15.61
CA THR A 243 -16.74 -36.04 14.42
C THR A 243 -17.44 -34.78 13.88
N VAL A 244 -17.23 -34.47 12.60
CA VAL A 244 -17.90 -33.34 11.92
C VAL A 244 -18.87 -33.91 10.88
N GLU A 245 -20.17 -33.78 11.15
CA GLU A 245 -21.21 -34.14 10.19
C GLU A 245 -21.45 -32.97 9.24
N PHE A 246 -21.17 -33.18 7.95
CA PHE A 246 -21.59 -32.27 6.90
C PHE A 246 -22.96 -32.73 6.38
N TYR A 247 -23.89 -31.78 6.30
CA TYR A 247 -25.29 -31.97 5.89
C TYR A 247 -25.46 -32.58 4.50
#